data_AF-A0AAD4QHC2-F1
#
_entry.id   AF-A0AAD4QHC2-F1
#
_cell.length_a   1.000
_cell.length_b   1.000
_cell.length_c   1.000
_cell.angle_alpha   90.00
_cell.angle_beta   90.00
_cell.angle_gamma   90.00
#
_symmetry.space_group_name_H-M   'P 1'
#
loop_
_entity.id
_entity.type
_entity.pdbx_description
1 polymer ?
#
loop_
_entity_poly.entity_id
_entity_poly.type
_entity_poly.pdbx_seq_one_letter_code
_entity_poly.pdbx_strand_id
1 'polypeptide(L)'
;MPPTDAELATKALDEEAAYRFPSFSANDAVTLGLSLRKRFRASSRHQRLGRGLVISIQTIVGHTMFSCTVGDLGTTVGDVSLDSWASLDGMISVVRRTGHSSFYVEKGMGAMGKTPKQLGLPSDLRIHGGAFPIYLQNALCCPIAVVACYSGSSTDDHHMVVTSVRDYLRKMA
;
A
#
# COMPACT_ATOMS: atom_id res chain seq x y z
N MET A 1 -16.68 6.43 -19.23
CA MET A 1 -16.80 5.06 -18.71
C MET A 1 -15.75 4.91 -17.60
N PRO A 2 -16.08 4.37 -16.42
CA PRO A 2 -15.06 4.13 -15.39
C PRO A 2 -14.04 3.08 -15.89
N PRO A 3 -12.77 3.17 -15.46
CA PRO A 3 -11.75 2.21 -15.88
C PRO A 3 -12.08 0.80 -15.39
N THR A 4 -11.81 -0.19 -16.22
CA THR A 4 -11.94 -1.62 -15.91
C THR A 4 -10.85 -2.07 -14.94
N ASP A 5 -11.09 -3.18 -14.24
CA ASP A 5 -10.07 -3.76 -13.36
C ASP A 5 -8.79 -4.14 -14.14
N ALA A 6 -8.90 -4.54 -15.40
CA ALA A 6 -7.74 -4.81 -16.25
C ALA A 6 -6.91 -3.54 -16.52
N GLU A 7 -7.56 -2.42 -16.85
CA GLU A 7 -6.88 -1.13 -17.05
C GLU A 7 -6.23 -0.61 -15.76
N LEU A 8 -6.90 -0.79 -14.62
CA LEU A 8 -6.35 -0.43 -13.31
C LEU A 8 -5.14 -1.29 -12.94
N ALA A 9 -5.18 -2.59 -13.24
CA ALA A 9 -4.04 -3.49 -13.04
C ALA A 9 -2.85 -3.08 -13.91
N THR A 10 -3.05 -2.84 -15.21
CA THR A 10 -1.99 -2.38 -16.11
C THR A 10 -1.35 -1.09 -15.60
N LYS A 11 -2.16 -0.12 -15.20
CA LYS A 11 -1.67 1.14 -14.63
C LYS A 11 -0.83 0.92 -13.36
N ALA A 12 -1.28 0.04 -12.46
CA ALA A 12 -0.53 -0.26 -11.24
C ALA A 12 0.84 -0.90 -11.56
N LEU A 13 0.89 -1.77 -12.57
CA LEU A 13 2.13 -2.39 -13.03
C LEU A 13 3.09 -1.36 -13.64
N ASP A 14 2.58 -0.41 -14.42
CA ASP A 14 3.39 0.69 -14.97
C ASP A 14 3.96 1.58 -13.85
N GLU A 15 3.17 1.87 -12.80
CA GLU A 15 3.61 2.61 -11.61
C GLU A 15 4.71 1.86 -10.85
N GLU A 16 4.60 0.54 -10.68
CA GLU A 16 5.63 -0.33 -10.07
C GLU A 16 6.93 -0.38 -10.88
N ALA A 17 6.84 -0.35 -12.21
CA ALA A 17 8.00 -0.31 -13.08
C ALA A 17 8.71 1.05 -13.02
N ALA A 18 7.95 2.15 -12.99
CA ALA A 18 8.48 3.50 -13.04
C ALA A 18 9.12 3.98 -11.72
N TYR A 19 8.60 3.55 -10.57
CA TYR A 19 8.99 4.11 -9.27
C TYR A 19 10.07 3.30 -8.57
N ARG A 20 11.31 3.46 -9.06
CA ARG A 20 12.52 2.80 -8.53
C ARG A 20 13.41 3.77 -7.76
N PHE A 21 13.79 3.37 -6.55
CA PHE A 21 14.62 4.16 -5.64
C PHE A 21 16.12 4.02 -5.98
N PRO A 22 16.92 5.11 -5.95
CA PRO A 22 18.37 4.99 -6.07
C PRO A 22 18.99 4.33 -4.83
N SER A 23 18.43 4.62 -3.65
CA SER A 23 18.76 4.03 -2.36
C SER A 23 17.54 4.09 -1.43
N PHE A 24 17.53 3.28 -0.37
CA PHE A 24 16.46 3.31 0.62
C PHE A 24 16.98 2.92 2.00
N SER A 25 16.82 3.82 2.96
CA SER A 25 17.29 3.71 4.34
C SER A 25 16.13 3.82 5.35
N ALA A 26 16.43 3.61 6.63
CA ALA A 26 15.47 3.86 7.71
C ALA A 26 14.97 5.31 7.75
N ASN A 27 15.84 6.28 7.44
CA ASN A 27 15.46 7.69 7.38
C ASN A 27 14.47 7.97 6.22
N ASP A 28 14.66 7.28 5.09
CA ASP A 28 13.73 7.37 3.95
C ASP A 28 12.36 6.80 4.33
N ALA A 29 12.33 5.66 5.00
CA ALA A 29 11.11 5.05 5.50
C ALA A 29 10.36 5.99 6.47
N VAL A 30 11.05 6.59 7.44
CA VAL A 30 10.43 7.55 8.36
C VAL A 30 9.87 8.76 7.60
N THR A 31 10.64 9.32 6.67
CA THR A 31 10.22 10.50 5.90
C THR A 31 9.01 10.20 5.02
N LEU A 32 9.03 9.07 4.32
CA LEU A 32 7.91 8.60 3.49
C LEU A 32 6.67 8.33 4.34
N GLY A 33 6.82 7.65 5.49
CA GLY A 33 5.74 7.36 6.42
C GLY A 33 5.08 8.62 7.00
N LEU A 34 5.89 9.62 7.37
CA LEU A 34 5.39 10.92 7.81
C LEU A 34 4.69 11.69 6.69
N SER A 35 5.16 11.59 5.45
CA SER A 35 4.50 12.17 4.27
C SER A 35 3.11 11.57 4.04
N LEU A 36 2.99 10.24 4.13
CA LEU A 36 1.71 9.52 4.06
C LEU A 36 0.75 9.99 5.14
N ARG A 37 1.21 10.03 6.40
CA ARG A 37 0.42 10.54 7.53
C ARG A 37 -0.05 11.96 7.29
N LYS A 38 0.84 12.86 6.86
CA LYS A 38 0.50 14.26 6.57
C LYS A 38 -0.57 14.35 5.48
N ARG A 39 -0.42 13.58 4.40
CA ARG A 39 -1.37 13.54 3.30
C ARG A 39 -2.74 13.03 3.73
N PHE A 40 -2.80 11.92 4.47
CA PHE A 40 -4.06 11.38 4.96
C PHE A 40 -4.79 12.37 5.87
N ARG A 41 -4.07 13.02 6.79
CA ARG A 41 -4.66 14.06 7.67
C ARG A 41 -5.23 15.26 6.92
N ALA A 42 -4.69 15.56 5.75
CA ALA A 42 -5.19 16.62 4.88
C ALA A 42 -6.35 16.17 3.95
N SER A 43 -6.66 14.87 3.92
CA SER A 43 -7.72 14.34 3.05
C SER A 43 -9.11 14.63 3.61
N SER A 44 -10.11 14.72 2.73
CA SER A 44 -11.52 14.83 3.11
C SER A 44 -11.99 13.62 3.94
N ARG A 45 -11.40 12.44 3.72
CA ARG A 45 -11.69 11.21 4.47
C ARG A 45 -11.35 11.37 5.95
N HIS A 46 -10.23 12.01 6.27
CA HIS A 46 -9.91 12.31 7.66
C HIS A 46 -10.68 13.53 8.17
N GLN A 47 -10.62 14.66 7.45
CA GLN A 47 -11.15 15.94 7.94
C GLN A 47 -12.68 15.98 8.07
N ARG A 48 -13.41 15.31 7.16
CA ARG A 48 -14.89 15.36 7.13
C ARG A 48 -15.52 14.10 7.68
N LEU A 49 -14.93 12.93 7.42
CA LEU A 49 -15.51 11.65 7.80
C LEU A 49 -14.89 11.06 9.07
N GLY A 50 -13.86 11.71 9.65
CA GLY A 50 -13.19 11.24 10.86
C GLY A 50 -12.59 9.84 10.70
N ARG A 51 -12.21 9.45 9.47
CA ARG A 51 -11.66 8.11 9.20
C ARG A 51 -10.23 8.00 9.69
N GLY A 52 -9.90 6.80 10.14
CA GLY A 52 -8.56 6.41 10.54
C GLY A 52 -7.78 5.70 9.42
N LEU A 53 -6.47 5.58 9.62
CA LEU A 53 -5.51 4.91 8.72
C LEU A 53 -4.43 4.25 9.56
N VAL A 54 -4.07 3.02 9.22
CA VAL A 54 -2.81 2.39 9.68
C VAL A 54 -1.78 2.43 8.57
N ILE A 55 -0.52 2.65 8.93
CA ILE A 55 0.62 2.76 8.01
C ILE A 55 1.74 1.86 8.54
N SER A 56 2.37 1.09 7.66
CA SER A 56 3.58 0.35 7.97
C SER A 56 4.55 0.40 6.81
N ILE A 57 5.83 0.57 7.11
CA ILE A 57 6.93 0.35 6.17
C ILE A 57 7.84 -0.70 6.77
N GLN A 58 8.04 -1.79 6.05
CA GLN A 58 8.83 -2.93 6.50
C GLN A 58 9.86 -3.29 5.45
N THR A 59 11.02 -3.80 5.86
CA THR A 59 11.90 -4.51 4.93
C THR A 59 11.18 -5.73 4.38
N ILE A 60 11.64 -6.25 3.24
CA ILE A 60 11.05 -7.44 2.64
C ILE A 60 11.08 -8.65 3.60
N VAL A 61 12.08 -8.69 4.48
CA VAL A 61 12.31 -9.75 5.47
C VAL A 61 11.41 -9.63 6.71
N GLY A 62 10.84 -8.46 7.01
CA GLY A 62 9.96 -8.30 8.18
C GLY A 62 10.33 -7.20 9.16
N HIS A 63 11.47 -6.53 9.01
CA HIS A 63 11.87 -5.51 9.97
C HIS A 63 11.05 -4.24 9.79
N THR A 64 10.30 -3.84 10.81
CA THR A 64 9.52 -2.60 10.81
C THR A 64 10.44 -1.39 10.86
N MET A 65 10.38 -0.57 9.82
CA MET A 65 11.15 0.68 9.70
C MET A 65 10.28 1.89 10.08
N PHE A 66 8.96 1.79 9.90
CA PHE A 66 7.97 2.78 10.32
C PHE A 66 6.63 2.09 10.59
N SER A 67 5.95 2.49 11.66
CA SER A 67 4.59 2.04 11.98
C SER A 67 3.83 3.20 12.62
N CYS A 68 2.61 3.47 12.14
CA CYS A 68 1.83 4.61 12.62
C CYS A 68 0.33 4.40 12.41
N THR A 69 -0.44 4.68 13.46
CA THR A 69 -1.89 4.86 13.39
C THR A 69 -2.21 6.35 13.28
N VAL A 70 -3.18 6.70 12.42
CA VAL A 70 -3.70 8.05 12.22
C VAL A 70 -5.20 8.02 12.46
N GLY A 71 -5.74 8.84 13.36
CA GLY A 71 -7.13 8.82 13.77
C GLY A 71 -7.29 8.88 15.29
N ASP A 72 -8.50 9.09 15.77
CA ASP A 72 -8.85 9.08 17.20
C ASP A 72 -9.46 7.73 17.55
N LEU A 73 -8.71 6.91 18.31
CA LEU A 73 -9.08 5.53 18.62
C LEU A 73 -10.51 5.43 19.16
N GLY A 74 -11.40 4.80 18.40
CA GLY A 74 -12.66 4.26 18.91
C GLY A 74 -13.82 5.25 19.03
N THR A 75 -13.77 6.41 18.36
CA THR A 75 -14.83 7.43 18.50
C THR A 75 -15.91 7.40 17.41
N THR A 76 -15.68 6.74 16.27
CA THR A 76 -16.60 6.75 15.11
C THR A 76 -16.69 5.41 14.40
N VAL A 77 -17.89 5.10 13.87
CA VAL A 77 -18.12 3.97 12.97
C VAL A 77 -17.30 4.21 11.70
N GLY A 78 -16.19 3.49 11.55
CA GLY A 78 -15.29 3.63 10.42
C GLY A 78 -13.87 4.11 10.71
N ASP A 79 -13.54 4.34 11.98
CA ASP A 79 -12.18 4.51 12.45
C ASP A 79 -11.39 3.16 12.42
N VAL A 80 -10.09 3.20 12.70
CA VAL A 80 -9.20 2.03 12.73
C VAL A 80 -9.81 0.93 13.61
N SER A 81 -10.25 -0.15 12.97
CA SER A 81 -10.83 -1.33 13.63
C SER A 81 -9.76 -2.32 14.07
N LEU A 82 -10.17 -3.31 14.88
CA LEU A 82 -9.31 -4.44 15.28
C LEU A 82 -8.73 -5.20 14.08
N ASP A 83 -9.46 -5.24 12.96
CA ASP A 83 -9.04 -5.94 11.73
C ASP A 83 -8.12 -5.11 10.83
N SER A 84 -7.89 -3.83 11.15
CA SER A 84 -7.12 -2.94 10.28
C SER A 84 -5.66 -3.36 10.15
N TRP A 85 -5.03 -3.75 11.25
CA TRP A 85 -3.66 -4.29 11.23
C TRP A 85 -3.59 -5.65 10.55
N ALA A 86 -4.56 -6.54 10.79
CA ALA A 86 -4.63 -7.83 10.11
C ALA A 86 -4.78 -7.66 8.58
N SER A 87 -5.59 -6.69 8.15
CA SER A 87 -5.74 -6.36 6.73
C SER A 87 -4.45 -5.81 6.14
N LEU A 88 -3.78 -4.90 6.87
CA LEU A 88 -2.50 -4.34 6.47
C LEU A 88 -1.41 -5.40 6.33
N ASP A 89 -1.27 -6.30 7.30
CA ASP A 89 -0.32 -7.41 7.27
C ASP A 89 -0.63 -8.37 6.12
N GLY A 90 -1.93 -8.60 5.86
CA GLY A 90 -2.37 -9.39 4.73
C GLY A 90 -1.91 -8.81 3.39
N MET A 91 -2.07 -7.50 3.19
CA MET A 91 -1.57 -6.80 2.00
C MET A 91 -0.04 -6.88 1.88
N ILE A 92 0.71 -6.71 2.98
CA ILE A 92 2.16 -6.86 2.97
C ILE A 92 2.56 -8.30 2.57
N SER A 93 1.85 -9.31 3.08
CA SER A 93 2.08 -10.70 2.70
C SER A 93 1.83 -10.93 1.21
N VAL A 94 0.87 -10.24 0.59
CA VAL A 94 0.67 -10.31 -0.87
C VAL A 94 1.93 -9.83 -1.58
N VAL A 95 2.43 -8.63 -1.24
CA VAL A 95 3.62 -8.05 -1.87
C VAL A 95 4.85 -8.95 -1.69
N ARG A 96 5.03 -9.54 -0.50
CA ARG A 96 6.12 -10.48 -0.24
C ARG A 96 6.08 -11.73 -1.10
N ARG A 97 4.88 -12.24 -1.41
CA ARG A 97 4.69 -13.48 -2.19
C ARG A 97 4.73 -13.25 -3.69
N THR A 98 4.19 -12.13 -4.14
CA THR A 98 4.01 -11.87 -5.58
C THR A 98 5.03 -10.91 -6.16
N GLY A 99 5.71 -10.11 -5.32
CA GLY A 99 6.57 -9.01 -5.77
C GLY A 99 5.82 -7.79 -6.32
N HIS A 100 4.48 -7.81 -6.29
CA HIS A 100 3.61 -6.79 -6.87
C HIS A 100 2.77 -6.10 -5.80
N SER A 101 2.30 -4.89 -6.09
CA SER A 101 1.39 -4.17 -5.20
C SER A 101 0.13 -4.99 -4.92
N SER A 102 -0.41 -4.83 -3.72
CA SER A 102 -1.64 -5.53 -3.35
C SER A 102 -2.82 -5.10 -4.23
N PHE A 103 -2.79 -3.87 -4.76
CA PHE A 103 -3.78 -3.35 -5.70
C PHE A 103 -3.68 -4.00 -7.08
N TYR A 104 -2.47 -4.17 -7.63
CA TYR A 104 -2.29 -4.93 -8.88
C TYR A 104 -2.87 -6.33 -8.76
N VAL A 105 -2.58 -7.02 -7.66
CA VAL A 105 -3.09 -8.38 -7.40
C VAL A 105 -4.61 -8.38 -7.24
N GLU A 106 -5.19 -7.44 -6.49
CA GLU A 106 -6.64 -7.29 -6.35
C GLU A 106 -7.34 -7.10 -7.70
N LYS A 107 -6.80 -6.20 -8.54
CA LYS A 107 -7.40 -5.85 -9.84
C LYS A 107 -7.18 -6.93 -10.88
N GLY A 108 -6.01 -7.56 -10.90
CA GLY A 108 -5.76 -8.75 -11.73
C GLY A 108 -6.72 -9.89 -11.39
N MET A 109 -6.99 -10.12 -10.09
CA MET A 109 -7.99 -11.10 -9.67
C MET A 109 -9.39 -10.77 -10.15
N GLY A 110 -9.83 -9.52 -9.96
CA GLY A 110 -11.13 -9.04 -10.41
C GLY A 110 -11.32 -9.21 -11.91
N ALA A 111 -10.32 -8.83 -12.70
CA ALA A 111 -10.33 -8.97 -14.15
C ALA A 111 -10.38 -10.44 -14.62
N MET A 112 -9.75 -11.36 -13.89
CA MET A 112 -9.75 -12.79 -14.22
C MET A 112 -10.93 -13.57 -13.60
N GLY A 113 -11.74 -12.94 -12.75
CA GLY A 113 -12.78 -13.63 -11.98
C GLY A 113 -12.23 -14.72 -11.03
N LYS A 114 -10.99 -14.57 -10.57
CA LYS A 114 -10.30 -15.56 -9.72
C LYS A 114 -10.40 -15.21 -8.24
N THR A 115 -10.48 -16.24 -7.41
CA THR A 115 -10.45 -16.15 -5.94
C THR A 115 -9.01 -16.19 -5.40
N PRO A 116 -8.73 -15.71 -4.17
CA PRO A 116 -7.39 -15.80 -3.57
C PRO A 116 -6.83 -17.23 -3.57
N LYS A 117 -7.69 -18.23 -3.32
CA LYS A 117 -7.33 -19.65 -3.32
C LYS A 117 -6.79 -20.12 -4.67
N GLN A 118 -7.35 -19.62 -5.77
CA GLN A 118 -6.92 -19.95 -7.13
C GLN A 118 -5.58 -19.28 -7.52
N LEU A 119 -5.09 -18.34 -6.71
CA LEU A 119 -3.77 -17.73 -6.84
C LEU A 119 -2.74 -18.28 -5.83
N GLY A 120 -3.08 -19.34 -5.08
CA GLY A 120 -2.19 -19.88 -4.05
C GLY A 120 -2.05 -18.98 -2.82
N LEU A 121 -2.96 -18.01 -2.67
CA LEU A 121 -3.04 -17.16 -1.48
C LEU A 121 -3.99 -17.80 -0.45
N PRO A 122 -3.76 -17.57 0.87
CA PRO A 122 -4.65 -18.08 1.90
C PRO A 122 -6.08 -17.59 1.64
N SER A 123 -7.06 -18.47 1.79
CA SER A 123 -8.48 -18.17 1.51
C SER A 123 -9.02 -17.02 2.36
N ASP A 124 -8.44 -16.82 3.53
CA ASP A 124 -8.92 -15.90 4.55
C ASP A 124 -8.31 -14.50 4.35
N LEU A 125 -7.41 -14.37 3.38
CA LEU A 125 -6.74 -13.14 3.03
C LEU A 125 -7.69 -12.24 2.23
N ARG A 126 -8.17 -11.17 2.86
CA ARG A 126 -8.82 -10.08 2.13
C ARG A 126 -7.75 -9.23 1.45
N ILE A 127 -7.72 -9.28 0.13
CA ILE A 127 -6.76 -8.55 -0.68
C ILE A 127 -7.36 -7.18 -0.97
N HIS A 128 -6.74 -6.15 -0.41
CA HIS A 128 -7.07 -4.76 -0.63
C HIS A 128 -5.88 -4.05 -1.24
N GLY A 129 -6.11 -2.96 -1.97
CA GLY A 129 -5.11 -2.01 -2.38
C GLY A 129 -4.58 -1.21 -1.19
N GLY A 130 -3.30 -0.83 -1.27
CA GLY A 130 -2.67 -0.03 -0.23
C GLY A 130 -1.27 -0.48 0.15
N ALA A 131 -0.78 -1.64 -0.32
CA ALA A 131 0.62 -2.04 -0.19
C ALA A 131 1.36 -1.97 -1.53
N PHE A 132 2.54 -1.36 -1.53
CA PHE A 132 3.35 -1.11 -2.71
C PHE A 132 4.81 -1.56 -2.49
N PRO A 133 5.41 -2.29 -3.44
CA PRO A 133 6.79 -2.75 -3.34
C PRO A 133 7.79 -1.61 -3.55
N ILE A 134 8.82 -1.55 -2.71
CA ILE A 134 9.95 -0.64 -2.87
C ILE A 134 11.10 -1.40 -3.53
N TYR A 135 11.43 -0.99 -4.74
CA TYR A 135 12.53 -1.54 -5.51
C TYR A 135 13.67 -0.54 -5.66
N LEU A 136 14.90 -1.05 -5.72
CA LEU A 136 16.04 -0.23 -6.10
C LEU A 136 16.22 -0.24 -7.63
N GLN A 137 16.78 0.83 -8.19
CA GLN A 137 17.15 0.91 -9.61
C GLN A 137 18.13 -0.22 -9.99
N ASN A 138 19.02 -0.58 -9.07
CA ASN A 138 20.07 -1.59 -9.28
C ASN A 138 19.69 -2.99 -8.77
N ALA A 139 18.49 -3.19 -8.22
CA ALA A 139 18.01 -4.49 -7.72
C ALA A 139 16.73 -4.89 -8.45
N LEU A 140 16.88 -5.72 -9.48
CA LEU A 140 15.79 -6.09 -10.38
C LEU A 140 15.04 -7.36 -9.95
N CYS A 141 15.63 -8.21 -9.10
CA CYS A 141 15.08 -9.53 -8.80
C CYS A 141 14.04 -9.56 -7.68
N CYS A 142 14.10 -8.63 -6.71
CA CYS A 142 13.14 -8.58 -5.61
C CYS A 142 13.02 -7.17 -5.02
N PRO A 143 11.85 -6.81 -4.44
CA PRO A 143 11.71 -5.59 -3.67
C PRO A 143 12.49 -5.69 -2.36
N ILE A 144 13.04 -4.58 -1.89
CA ILE A 144 13.83 -4.51 -0.65
C ILE A 144 12.99 -4.15 0.57
N ALA A 145 11.85 -3.51 0.34
CA ALA A 145 10.91 -3.08 1.37
C ALA A 145 9.49 -3.01 0.81
N VAL A 146 8.52 -2.87 1.69
CA VAL A 146 7.10 -2.70 1.38
C VAL A 146 6.59 -1.50 2.15
N VAL A 147 5.93 -0.57 1.46
CA VAL A 147 5.16 0.51 2.09
C VAL A 147 3.68 0.17 1.98
N ALA A 148 2.98 0.19 3.11
CA ALA A 148 1.58 -0.16 3.17
C ALA A 148 0.77 0.83 4.00
N CYS A 149 -0.47 1.06 3.60
CA CYS A 149 -1.45 1.76 4.40
C CYS A 149 -2.84 1.17 4.20
N TYR A 150 -3.68 1.24 5.23
CA TYR A 150 -5.05 0.70 5.20
C TYR A 150 -6.03 1.60 5.95
N SER A 151 -7.08 2.03 5.26
CA SER A 151 -8.19 2.80 5.84
C SER A 151 -9.56 2.28 5.38
N GLY A 152 -9.59 1.10 4.77
CA GLY A 152 -10.81 0.46 4.25
C GLY A 152 -11.25 0.92 2.86
N SER A 153 -10.45 1.71 2.13
CA SER A 153 -10.73 2.08 0.74
C SER A 153 -9.53 1.74 -0.14
N SER A 154 -9.59 0.56 -0.76
CA SER A 154 -8.49 -0.02 -1.56
C SER A 154 -7.92 0.97 -2.60
N THR A 155 -8.78 1.61 -3.38
CA THR A 155 -8.36 2.51 -4.47
C THR A 155 -7.73 3.79 -3.93
N ASP A 156 -8.29 4.37 -2.87
CA ASP A 156 -7.75 5.58 -2.26
C ASP A 156 -6.42 5.30 -1.55
N ASP A 157 -6.31 4.15 -0.87
CA ASP A 157 -5.12 3.72 -0.17
C ASP A 157 -3.96 3.48 -1.15
N HIS A 158 -4.21 2.76 -2.26
CA HIS A 158 -3.23 2.59 -3.33
C HIS A 158 -2.80 3.93 -3.92
N HIS A 159 -3.77 4.78 -4.31
CA HIS A 159 -3.49 6.07 -4.91
C HIS A 159 -2.65 6.96 -3.98
N MET A 160 -2.95 6.95 -2.69
CA MET A 160 -2.22 7.69 -1.67
C MET A 160 -0.76 7.21 -1.56
N VAL A 161 -0.53 5.90 -1.53
CA VAL A 161 0.81 5.31 -1.46
C VAL A 161 1.61 5.63 -2.70
N VAL A 162 1.09 5.30 -3.87
CA VAL A 162 1.80 5.49 -5.14
C VAL A 162 2.15 6.96 -5.36
N THR A 163 1.19 7.86 -5.15
CA THR A 163 1.42 9.29 -5.29
C THR A 163 2.49 9.76 -4.28
N SER A 164 2.54 9.18 -3.08
CA SER A 164 3.54 9.58 -2.05
C SER A 164 4.92 9.09 -2.42
N VAL A 165 5.04 7.87 -2.93
CA VAL A 165 6.30 7.31 -3.46
C VAL A 165 6.80 8.14 -4.63
N ARG A 166 5.95 8.42 -5.63
CA ARG A 166 6.30 9.25 -6.79
C ARG A 166 6.81 10.62 -6.37
N ASP A 167 6.09 11.31 -5.50
CA ASP A 167 6.44 12.66 -5.07
C ASP A 167 7.69 12.65 -4.16
N TYR A 168 7.95 11.55 -3.45
CA TYR A 168 9.19 11.35 -2.70
C TYR A 168 10.39 11.20 -3.63
N LEU A 169 10.29 10.32 -4.64
CA LEU A 169 11.35 10.11 -5.63
C LEU A 169 11.69 11.39 -6.40
N ARG A 170 10.68 12.19 -6.76
CA ARG A 170 10.89 13.50 -7.41
C ARG A 170 11.66 14.51 -6.57
N LYS A 171 11.68 14.36 -5.24
CA LYS A 171 12.44 15.23 -4.34
C LYS A 171 13.86 14.73 -4.08
N MET A 172 14.13 13.46 -4.39
CA MET A 172 15.46 12.86 -4.27
C MET A 172 16.32 13.09 -5.52
N ALA A 173 15.68 13.28 -6.67
CA ALA A 173 16.31 13.65 -7.95
C ALA A 173 16.63 15.14 -7.99
#